data_AF-A0A7X0MTJ9-F1
#
_entry.id   AF-A0A7X0MTJ9-F1
#
_cell.length_a   1.000
_cell.length_b   1.000
_cell.length_c   1.000
_cell.angle_alpha   90.00
_cell.angle_beta   90.00
_cell.angle_gamma   90.00
#
_symmetry.space_group_name_H-M   'P 1'
#
loop_
_entity.id
_entity.type
_entity.pdbx_description
1 polymer ?
#
loop_
_entity_poly.entity_id
_entity_poly.type
_entity_poly.pdbx_seq_one_letter_code
_entity_poly.pdbx_strand_id
1 'polypeptide(L)'
;MTEDRWVACKVLDSIDFGLEEGGELVFETTICHEIRASHDAVAIDDVASSPYCDHHTPLQNGFQSYISVPIIHKDGTLFGTLCAIDPKPALVDDKKTMTMFRLFAELIASHLDSRQLLIETEENLRQEQEVASIREQFIAVLAHDLRNPLASMTAGTRMLPKAPLDDRARSVVALMLKSVDRMSNVVDNVMDFARGRLGGGITLRLTDAPLQPTLEQVVEEMRSVWTDRRIEAEFDIAHTVRVDHPRLA
;
A
#
# COMPACT_ATOMS: atom_id res chain seq x y z
N MET A 1 0.07 23.13 -12.14
CA MET A 1 0.40 24.15 -13.15
C MET A 1 -0.04 23.62 -14.51
N THR A 2 -0.74 24.43 -15.29
CA THR A 2 -0.96 24.15 -16.72
C THR A 2 0.13 24.83 -17.52
N GLU A 3 0.35 24.41 -18.77
CA GLU A 3 1.41 24.98 -19.62
C GLU A 3 1.36 26.51 -19.76
N ASP A 4 0.20 27.13 -19.54
CA ASP A 4 -0.03 28.56 -19.76
C ASP A 4 -0.26 29.39 -18.50
N ARG A 5 -0.25 28.79 -17.29
CA ARG A 5 -0.65 29.50 -16.05
C ARG A 5 0.27 29.19 -14.87
N TRP A 6 0.83 30.25 -14.29
CA TRP A 6 1.60 30.22 -13.06
C TRP A 6 0.74 30.74 -11.92
N VAL A 7 0.63 29.94 -10.88
CA VAL A 7 -0.17 30.23 -9.69
C VAL A 7 0.79 30.36 -8.52
N ALA A 8 0.63 31.41 -7.73
CA ALA A 8 1.41 31.59 -6.53
C ALA A 8 1.04 30.52 -5.49
N CYS A 9 1.89 29.51 -5.33
CA CYS A 9 1.61 28.41 -4.38
C CYS A 9 1.64 28.87 -2.93
N LYS A 10 2.58 29.77 -2.60
CA LYS A 10 2.74 30.40 -1.29
C LYS A 10 3.33 31.79 -1.47
N VAL A 11 2.83 32.76 -0.72
CA VAL A 11 3.27 34.15 -0.77
C VAL A 11 3.48 34.69 0.62
N LEU A 12 4.59 35.41 0.81
CA LEU A 12 4.81 36.26 1.98
C LEU A 12 4.98 37.69 1.45
N ASP A 13 3.91 38.47 1.53
CA ASP A 13 3.92 39.87 1.09
C ASP A 13 4.07 40.80 2.29
N SER A 14 5.25 41.42 2.41
CA SER A 14 5.54 42.41 3.46
C SER A 14 5.70 43.83 2.88
N ILE A 15 5.50 43.99 1.57
CA ILE A 15 5.74 45.23 0.84
C ILE A 15 4.47 45.76 0.16
N ASP A 16 3.32 45.12 0.42
CA ASP A 16 2.01 45.44 -0.17
C ASP A 16 2.02 45.34 -1.71
N PHE A 17 2.70 44.29 -2.20
CA PHE A 17 2.76 43.94 -3.62
C PHE A 17 1.39 43.53 -4.20
N GLY A 18 0.52 42.97 -3.37
CA GLY A 18 -0.85 42.61 -3.76
C GLY A 18 -0.98 41.24 -4.42
N LEU A 19 0.01 40.35 -4.27
CA LEU A 19 -0.07 38.96 -4.70
C LEU A 19 -0.50 38.07 -3.54
N GLU A 20 -1.58 37.32 -3.73
CA GLU A 20 -2.10 36.39 -2.72
C GLU A 20 -1.80 34.92 -3.09
N GLU A 21 -1.89 34.02 -2.11
CA GLU A 21 -1.87 32.58 -2.39
C GLU A 21 -3.00 32.20 -3.35
N GLY A 22 -2.69 31.44 -4.40
CA GLY A 22 -3.64 31.14 -5.47
C GLY A 22 -3.80 32.27 -6.50
N GLY A 23 -3.16 33.42 -6.29
CA GLY A 23 -3.09 34.51 -7.26
C GLY A 23 -2.35 34.11 -8.53
N GLU A 24 -2.75 34.70 -9.65
CA GLU A 24 -2.14 34.46 -10.96
C GLU A 24 -1.49 35.72 -11.48
N LEU A 25 -0.26 35.59 -11.98
CA LEU A 25 0.41 36.62 -12.74
C LEU A 25 0.31 36.26 -14.22
N VAL A 26 0.13 37.25 -15.09
CA VAL A 26 0.12 37.03 -16.54
C VAL A 26 1.50 36.56 -16.97
N PHE A 27 1.61 35.26 -17.23
CA PHE A 27 2.88 34.54 -17.25
C PHE A 27 3.91 35.10 -18.23
N GLU A 28 3.50 35.43 -19.46
CA GLU A 28 4.36 36.01 -20.53
C GLU A 28 5.01 37.34 -20.13
N THR A 29 4.46 38.03 -19.13
CA THR A 29 4.93 39.35 -18.70
C THR A 29 5.85 39.29 -17.47
N THR A 30 6.24 38.11 -17.01
CA THR A 30 7.08 37.93 -15.81
C THR A 30 8.51 37.57 -16.14
N ILE A 31 9.48 38.05 -15.34
CA ILE A 31 10.89 37.62 -15.44
C ILE A 31 11.03 36.11 -15.11
N CYS A 32 10.12 35.55 -14.29
CA CYS A 32 10.03 34.11 -14.05
C CYS A 32 9.81 33.29 -15.34
N HIS A 33 9.22 33.88 -16.38
CA HIS A 33 9.04 33.25 -17.68
C HIS A 33 10.37 32.94 -18.37
N GLU A 34 11.33 33.85 -18.29
CA GLU A 34 12.64 33.67 -18.94
C GLU A 34 13.39 32.48 -18.32
N ILE A 35 13.26 32.29 -17.01
CA ILE A 35 13.85 31.16 -16.27
C ILE A 35 13.27 29.83 -16.74
N ARG A 36 12.02 29.79 -17.20
CA ARG A 36 11.46 28.56 -17.79
C ARG A 36 12.17 28.16 -19.08
N ALA A 37 12.64 29.12 -19.87
CA ALA A 37 13.35 28.84 -21.10
C ALA A 37 14.83 28.50 -20.87
N SER A 38 15.50 29.22 -19.95
CA SER A 38 16.93 29.05 -19.69
C SER A 38 17.26 28.01 -18.62
N HIS A 39 16.37 27.78 -17.66
CA HIS A 39 16.64 27.15 -16.36
C HIS A 39 17.74 27.84 -15.54
N ASP A 40 18.10 29.07 -15.91
CA ASP A 40 19.11 29.85 -15.20
C ASP A 40 18.44 30.77 -14.17
N ALA A 41 19.06 30.90 -13.00
CA ALA A 41 18.59 31.86 -12.00
C ALA A 41 18.82 33.30 -12.46
N VAL A 42 17.91 34.20 -12.07
CA VAL A 42 18.01 35.64 -12.35
C VAL A 42 18.14 36.39 -11.02
N ALA A 43 19.12 37.27 -10.91
CA ALA A 43 19.32 38.16 -9.78
C ALA A 43 19.59 39.59 -10.27
N ILE A 44 18.92 40.56 -9.66
CA ILE A 44 18.91 41.97 -10.04
C ILE A 44 19.03 42.78 -8.75
N ASP A 45 20.18 43.41 -8.55
CA ASP A 45 20.42 44.26 -7.38
C ASP A 45 19.72 45.62 -7.49
N ASP A 46 19.75 46.20 -8.69
CA ASP A 46 19.13 47.47 -9.05
C ASP A 46 18.66 47.41 -10.51
N VAL A 47 17.34 47.44 -10.71
CA VAL A 47 16.68 47.40 -12.02
C VAL A 47 17.23 48.47 -12.95
N ALA A 48 17.46 49.69 -12.47
CA ALA A 48 17.89 50.81 -13.31
C ALA A 48 19.28 50.59 -13.94
N SER A 49 20.10 49.72 -13.32
CA SER A 49 21.45 49.37 -13.80
C SER A 49 21.52 48.00 -14.49
N SER A 50 20.39 47.29 -14.58
CA SER A 50 20.32 45.91 -15.07
C SER A 50 19.92 45.83 -16.55
N PRO A 51 20.14 44.68 -17.23
CA PRO A 51 19.57 44.41 -18.55
C PRO A 51 18.03 44.46 -18.60
N TYR A 52 17.39 44.46 -17.43
CA TYR A 52 15.93 44.48 -17.26
C TYR A 52 15.38 45.90 -17.01
N CYS A 53 16.18 46.95 -17.17
CA CYS A 53 15.76 48.34 -16.92
C CYS A 53 14.54 48.77 -17.75
N ASP A 54 14.45 48.30 -19.00
CA ASP A 54 13.34 48.57 -19.92
C ASP A 54 12.29 47.44 -19.92
N HIS A 55 12.43 46.44 -19.04
CA HIS A 55 11.50 45.32 -18.97
C HIS A 55 10.14 45.76 -18.41
N HIS A 56 9.05 45.18 -18.91
CA HIS A 56 7.71 45.59 -18.50
C HIS A 56 7.40 45.25 -17.03
N THR A 57 7.89 44.10 -16.55
CA THR A 57 7.58 43.60 -15.19
C THR A 57 8.01 44.57 -14.08
N PRO A 58 9.27 45.05 -14.01
CA PRO A 58 9.66 46.02 -12.98
C PRO A 58 8.85 47.31 -13.03
N LEU A 59 8.52 47.80 -14.23
CA LEU A 59 7.77 49.04 -14.43
C LEU A 59 6.32 48.92 -13.97
N GLN A 60 5.65 47.79 -14.24
CA GLN A 60 4.28 47.56 -13.81
C GLN A 60 4.16 47.24 -12.32
N ASN A 61 5.14 46.53 -11.78
CA ASN A 61 5.07 45.96 -10.44
C ASN A 61 5.89 46.74 -9.40
N GLY A 62 6.62 47.79 -9.81
CA GLY A 62 7.24 48.77 -8.93
C GLY A 62 8.44 48.28 -8.12
N PHE A 63 9.06 47.14 -8.47
CA PHE A 63 10.25 46.64 -7.77
C PHE A 63 11.55 47.23 -8.34
N GLN A 64 12.59 47.28 -7.50
CA GLN A 64 13.94 47.75 -7.85
C GLN A 64 15.01 46.67 -7.63
N SER A 65 14.74 45.63 -6.83
CA SER A 65 15.56 44.43 -6.77
C SER A 65 14.70 43.17 -6.87
N TYR A 66 15.32 42.10 -7.37
CA TYR A 66 14.64 40.85 -7.71
C TYR A 66 15.63 39.68 -7.69
N ILE A 67 15.24 38.57 -7.08
CA ILE A 67 15.95 37.29 -7.20
C ILE A 67 14.94 36.20 -7.47
N SER A 68 15.28 35.30 -8.40
CA SER A 68 14.47 34.14 -8.72
C SER A 68 15.34 32.97 -9.10
N VAL A 69 15.09 31.84 -8.45
CA VAL A 69 15.80 30.58 -8.70
C VAL A 69 14.81 29.50 -9.09
N PRO A 70 15.15 28.62 -10.04
CA PRO A 70 14.28 27.52 -10.44
C PRO A 70 14.18 26.46 -9.35
N ILE A 71 12.97 25.95 -9.14
CA ILE A 71 12.67 24.76 -8.34
C ILE A 71 12.53 23.62 -9.33
N ILE A 72 13.50 22.71 -9.35
CA ILE A 72 13.58 21.62 -10.33
C ILE A 72 13.42 20.30 -9.59
N HIS A 73 12.48 19.47 -10.04
CA HIS A 73 12.28 18.12 -9.54
C HIS A 73 13.49 17.22 -9.81
N LYS A 74 13.61 16.11 -9.09
CA LYS A 74 14.68 15.12 -9.31
C LYS A 74 14.76 14.57 -10.75
N ASP A 75 13.64 14.55 -11.47
CA ASP A 75 13.58 14.09 -12.87
C ASP A 75 14.04 15.15 -13.89
N GLY A 76 14.41 16.34 -13.41
CA GLY A 76 14.85 17.47 -14.24
C GLY A 76 13.71 18.35 -14.74
N THR A 77 12.46 18.06 -14.39
CA THR A 77 11.31 18.90 -14.77
C THR A 77 11.25 20.15 -13.88
N LEU A 78 10.91 21.29 -14.48
CA LEU A 78 10.72 22.54 -13.75
C LEU A 78 9.38 22.50 -13.02
N PHE A 79 9.42 22.57 -11.69
CA PHE A 79 8.22 22.78 -10.88
C PHE A 79 7.78 24.24 -10.94
N GLY A 80 8.71 25.19 -10.80
CA GLY A 80 8.41 26.61 -10.74
C GLY A 80 9.63 27.42 -10.31
N THR A 81 9.43 28.59 -9.72
CA THR A 81 10.54 29.40 -9.18
C THR A 81 10.28 29.82 -7.74
N LEU A 82 11.36 29.98 -6.98
CA LEU A 82 11.37 30.68 -5.70
C LEU A 82 11.86 32.10 -5.95
N CYS A 83 11.01 33.09 -5.70
CA CYS A 83 11.31 34.50 -5.98
C CYS A 83 11.26 35.35 -4.70
N ALA A 84 12.06 36.41 -4.68
CA ALA A 84 11.89 37.54 -3.77
C ALA A 84 12.06 38.85 -4.54
N ILE A 85 11.30 39.86 -4.15
CA ILE A 85 11.21 41.16 -4.83
C ILE A 85 11.16 42.27 -3.78
N ASP A 86 11.77 43.42 -4.07
CA ASP A 86 11.74 44.58 -3.16
C ASP A 86 11.62 45.89 -3.97
N PRO A 87 10.80 46.87 -3.53
CA PRO A 87 10.71 48.20 -4.16
C PRO A 87 11.99 49.03 -4.07
N LYS A 88 12.99 48.59 -3.30
CA LYS A 88 14.29 49.25 -3.18
C LYS A 88 15.41 48.35 -3.74
N PRO A 89 16.52 48.96 -4.21
CA PRO A 89 17.72 48.21 -4.51
C PRO A 89 18.22 47.43 -3.29
N ALA A 90 18.70 46.22 -3.52
CA ALA A 90 19.22 45.33 -2.48
C ALA A 90 20.31 44.43 -3.07
N LEU A 91 21.31 44.06 -2.27
CA LEU A 91 22.36 43.14 -2.72
C LEU A 91 21.80 41.70 -2.71
N VAL A 92 21.48 41.17 -3.88
CA VAL A 92 20.91 39.84 -4.09
C VAL A 92 21.73 38.95 -5.03
N ASP A 93 22.49 39.54 -5.96
CA ASP A 93 23.46 38.85 -6.84
C ASP A 93 24.83 38.68 -6.17
N ASP A 94 24.82 38.33 -4.88
CA ASP A 94 26.01 37.94 -4.15
C ASP A 94 26.02 36.44 -3.89
N LYS A 95 27.23 35.87 -3.74
CA LYS A 95 27.40 34.42 -3.57
C LYS A 95 26.60 33.86 -2.39
N LYS A 96 26.48 34.60 -1.28
CA LYS A 96 25.78 34.12 -0.09
C LYS A 96 24.29 34.05 -0.35
N THR A 97 23.69 35.12 -0.89
CA THR A 97 22.25 35.17 -1.18
C THR A 97 21.86 34.16 -2.26
N MET A 98 22.62 34.09 -3.34
CA MET A 98 22.39 33.10 -4.41
C MET A 98 22.50 31.65 -3.92
N THR A 99 23.50 31.36 -3.07
CA THR A 99 23.64 30.01 -2.50
C THR A 99 22.46 29.66 -1.60
N MET A 100 22.04 30.61 -0.75
CA MET A 100 20.89 30.41 0.14
C MET A 100 19.60 30.14 -0.64
N PHE A 101 19.30 30.93 -1.68
CA PHE A 101 18.10 30.71 -2.50
C PHE A 101 18.14 29.37 -3.23
N ARG A 102 19.29 28.99 -3.81
CA ARG A 102 19.45 27.67 -4.47
C ARG A 102 19.20 26.53 -3.49
N LEU A 103 19.78 26.59 -2.28
CA LEU A 103 19.55 25.56 -1.25
C LEU A 103 18.08 25.48 -0.82
N PHE A 104 17.38 26.62 -0.70
CA PHE A 104 15.95 26.60 -0.41
C PHE A 104 15.13 26.02 -1.55
N ALA A 105 15.45 26.35 -2.81
CA ALA A 105 14.77 25.78 -3.97
C ALA A 105 14.98 24.26 -4.06
N GLU A 106 16.20 23.77 -3.83
CA GLU A 106 16.51 22.35 -3.75
C GLU A 106 15.74 21.66 -2.60
N LEU A 107 15.66 22.29 -1.44
CA LEU A 107 14.90 21.76 -0.29
C LEU A 107 13.41 21.68 -0.60
N ILE A 108 12.84 22.71 -1.23
CA ILE A 108 11.44 22.74 -1.66
C ILE A 108 11.20 21.61 -2.66
N ALA A 109 12.03 21.49 -3.70
CA ALA A 109 11.92 20.42 -4.69
C ALA A 109 11.97 19.04 -4.03
N SER A 110 12.95 18.80 -3.15
CA SER A 110 13.08 17.53 -2.43
C SER A 110 11.87 17.22 -1.56
N HIS A 111 11.25 18.23 -0.94
CA HIS A 111 10.05 18.03 -0.13
C HIS A 111 8.82 17.73 -1.00
N LEU A 112 8.66 18.42 -2.13
CA LEU A 112 7.60 18.16 -3.11
C LEU A 112 7.69 16.73 -3.65
N ASP A 113 8.89 16.31 -4.09
CA ASP A 113 9.14 14.95 -4.59
C ASP A 113 8.82 13.89 -3.54
N SER A 114 9.29 14.10 -2.31
CA SER A 114 9.08 13.14 -1.23
C SER A 114 7.60 13.02 -0.87
N ARG A 115 6.87 14.14 -0.86
CA ARG A 115 5.44 14.16 -0.58
C ARG A 115 4.63 13.48 -1.69
N GLN A 116 4.98 13.74 -2.94
CA GLN A 116 4.33 13.10 -4.09
C GLN A 116 4.52 11.58 -4.03
N LEU A 117 5.75 11.12 -3.81
CA LEU A 117 6.06 9.70 -3.68
C LEU A 117 5.31 9.04 -2.52
N LEU A 118 5.20 9.72 -1.38
CA LEU A 118 4.44 9.22 -0.23
C LEU A 118 2.96 9.03 -0.58
N ILE A 119 2.34 10.03 -1.20
CA ILE A 119 0.93 9.96 -1.61
C ILE A 119 0.70 8.79 -2.58
N GLU A 120 1.56 8.63 -3.58
CA GLU A 120 1.48 7.53 -4.55
C GLU A 120 1.65 6.17 -3.88
N THR A 121 2.60 6.06 -2.95
CA THR A 121 2.86 4.81 -2.23
C THR A 121 1.71 4.44 -1.29
N GLU A 122 1.14 5.41 -0.58
CA GLU A 122 -0.02 5.21 0.29
C GLU A 122 -1.26 4.76 -0.50
N GLU A 123 -1.51 5.38 -1.65
CA GLU A 123 -2.62 5.01 -2.52
C GLU A 123 -2.46 3.62 -3.12
N ASN A 124 -1.25 3.27 -3.58
CA ASN A 124 -0.95 1.92 -4.07
C ASN A 124 -1.13 0.88 -2.96
N LEU A 125 -0.63 1.15 -1.75
CA LEU A 125 -0.81 0.26 -0.60
C LEU A 125 -2.29 0.07 -0.25
N ARG A 126 -3.08 1.15 -0.27
CA ARG A 126 -4.53 1.10 -0.02
C ARG A 126 -5.23 0.21 -1.05
N GLN A 127 -4.90 0.37 -2.33
CA GLN A 127 -5.46 -0.45 -3.41
C GLN A 127 -5.09 -1.92 -3.26
N GLU A 128 -3.84 -2.24 -2.94
CA GLU A 128 -3.40 -3.61 -2.70
C GLU A 128 -4.14 -4.25 -1.52
N GLN A 129 -4.36 -3.51 -0.44
CA GLN A 129 -5.11 -3.97 0.73
C GLN A 129 -6.58 -4.22 0.40
N GLU A 130 -7.22 -3.35 -0.39
CA GLU A 130 -8.60 -3.55 -0.84
C GLU A 130 -8.72 -4.80 -1.72
N VAL A 131 -7.82 -4.98 -2.68
CA VAL A 131 -7.78 -6.17 -3.54
C VAL A 131 -7.55 -7.43 -2.70
N ALA A 132 -6.63 -7.39 -1.72
CA ALA A 132 -6.39 -8.51 -0.83
C ALA A 132 -7.64 -8.86 0.00
N SER A 133 -8.33 -7.87 0.55
CA SER A 133 -9.55 -8.07 1.32
C SER A 133 -10.67 -8.69 0.47
N ILE A 134 -10.90 -8.18 -0.75
CA ILE A 134 -11.89 -8.74 -1.68
C ILE A 134 -11.53 -10.18 -2.04
N ARG A 135 -10.26 -10.47 -2.29
CA ARG A 135 -9.78 -11.82 -2.59
C ARG A 135 -10.06 -12.78 -1.43
N GLU A 136 -9.80 -12.36 -0.20
CA GLU A 136 -10.05 -13.17 1.00
C GLU A 136 -11.55 -13.41 1.22
N GLN A 137 -12.39 -12.40 1.00
CA GLN A 137 -13.85 -12.55 1.03
C GLN A 137 -14.34 -13.53 -0.03
N PHE A 138 -13.84 -13.42 -1.26
CA PHE A 138 -14.21 -14.33 -2.35
C PHE A 138 -13.83 -15.78 -2.03
N ILE A 139 -12.64 -16.01 -1.48
CA ILE A 139 -12.21 -17.34 -1.02
C ILE A 139 -13.15 -17.87 0.07
N ALA A 140 -13.55 -17.02 1.03
CA ALA A 140 -14.46 -17.43 2.10
C ALA A 140 -15.85 -17.80 1.57
N VAL A 141 -16.38 -17.06 0.59
CA VAL A 141 -17.66 -17.38 -0.06
C VAL A 141 -17.56 -18.70 -0.84
N LEU A 142 -16.53 -18.85 -1.67
CA LEU A 142 -16.34 -20.08 -2.45
C LEU A 142 -16.20 -21.32 -1.56
N ALA A 143 -15.41 -21.24 -0.51
CA ALA A 143 -15.19 -22.39 0.35
C ALA A 143 -16.43 -22.72 1.21
N HIS A 144 -17.27 -21.73 1.57
CA HIS A 144 -18.60 -22.00 2.10
C HIS A 144 -19.47 -22.77 1.09
N ASP A 145 -19.52 -22.31 -0.16
CA ASP A 145 -20.35 -22.91 -1.20
C ASP A 145 -19.87 -24.31 -1.62
N LEU A 146 -18.57 -24.60 -1.49
CA LEU A 146 -18.00 -25.94 -1.69
C LEU A 146 -18.28 -26.90 -0.53
N ARG A 147 -18.46 -26.39 0.70
CA ARG A 147 -18.77 -27.24 1.87
C ARG A 147 -20.12 -27.94 1.72
N ASN A 148 -21.12 -27.28 1.11
CA ASN A 148 -22.45 -27.86 0.89
C ASN A 148 -22.47 -29.11 -0.01
N PRO A 149 -21.92 -29.08 -1.24
CA PRO A 149 -21.84 -30.27 -2.08
C PRO A 149 -20.95 -31.35 -1.46
N LEU A 150 -19.85 -30.98 -0.78
CA LEU A 150 -19.04 -31.95 -0.04
C LEU A 150 -19.85 -32.64 1.08
N ALA A 151 -20.63 -31.90 1.86
CA ALA A 151 -21.49 -32.48 2.90
C ALA A 151 -22.49 -33.49 2.30
N SER A 152 -23.06 -33.18 1.12
CA SER A 152 -23.94 -34.10 0.40
C SER A 152 -23.21 -35.34 -0.11
N MET A 153 -21.99 -35.19 -0.64
CA MET A 153 -21.13 -36.31 -1.05
C MET A 153 -20.73 -37.19 0.14
N THR A 154 -20.38 -36.59 1.28
CA THR A 154 -20.07 -37.30 2.53
C THR A 154 -21.27 -38.11 3.00
N ALA A 155 -22.46 -37.51 3.01
CA ALA A 155 -23.69 -38.21 3.39
C ALA A 155 -23.98 -39.39 2.46
N GLY A 156 -23.94 -39.19 1.14
CA GLY A 156 -24.18 -40.24 0.16
C GLY A 156 -23.17 -41.37 0.24
N THR A 157 -21.87 -41.05 0.30
CA THR A 157 -20.80 -42.04 0.39
C THR A 157 -20.83 -42.84 1.69
N ARG A 158 -21.22 -42.24 2.82
CA ARG A 158 -21.43 -42.94 4.11
C ARG A 158 -22.66 -43.85 4.12
N MET A 159 -23.61 -43.67 3.21
CA MET A 159 -24.79 -44.55 3.08
C MET A 159 -24.51 -45.80 2.23
N LEU A 160 -23.57 -45.75 1.28
CA LEU A 160 -23.26 -46.86 0.38
C LEU A 160 -22.87 -48.18 1.08
N PRO A 161 -22.06 -48.18 2.18
CA PRO A 161 -21.72 -49.41 2.90
C PRO A 161 -22.90 -50.10 3.60
N LYS A 162 -24.07 -49.45 3.70
CA LYS A 162 -25.26 -50.05 4.32
C LYS A 162 -25.95 -51.08 3.42
N ALA A 163 -25.61 -51.11 2.12
CA ALA A 163 -26.05 -52.14 1.19
C ALA A 163 -25.03 -53.29 1.13
N PRO A 164 -25.43 -54.52 0.72
CA PRO A 164 -24.47 -55.58 0.45
C PRO A 164 -23.55 -55.18 -0.71
N LEU A 165 -22.25 -55.07 -0.43
CA LEU A 165 -21.20 -54.74 -1.39
C LEU A 165 -20.24 -55.93 -1.55
N ASP A 166 -19.83 -56.21 -2.78
CA ASP A 166 -18.67 -57.08 -3.04
C ASP A 166 -17.36 -56.41 -2.59
N ASP A 167 -16.27 -57.18 -2.55
CA ASP A 167 -14.99 -56.68 -2.03
C ASP A 167 -14.46 -55.50 -2.85
N ARG A 168 -14.66 -55.54 -4.18
CA ARG A 168 -14.23 -54.47 -5.08
C ARG A 168 -14.99 -53.16 -4.82
N ALA A 169 -16.31 -53.21 -4.72
CA ALA A 169 -17.14 -52.05 -4.42
C ALA A 169 -16.83 -51.50 -3.02
N ARG A 170 -16.57 -52.36 -2.04
CA ARG A 170 -16.15 -51.95 -0.69
C ARG A 170 -14.85 -51.15 -0.71
N SER A 171 -13.83 -51.62 -1.45
CA SER A 171 -12.57 -50.89 -1.61
C SER A 171 -12.76 -49.54 -2.30
N VAL A 172 -13.62 -49.47 -3.34
CA VAL A 172 -13.91 -48.22 -4.04
C VAL A 172 -14.62 -47.21 -3.13
N VAL A 173 -15.62 -47.64 -2.36
CA VAL A 173 -16.34 -46.77 -1.42
C VAL A 173 -15.40 -46.25 -0.32
N ALA A 174 -14.49 -47.08 0.19
CA ALA A 174 -13.47 -46.65 1.15
C ALA A 174 -12.55 -45.57 0.58
N LEU A 175 -12.12 -45.70 -0.69
CA LEU A 175 -11.33 -44.68 -1.36
C LEU A 175 -12.11 -43.37 -1.57
N MET A 176 -13.40 -43.47 -1.94
CA MET A 176 -14.28 -42.30 -2.08
C MET A 176 -14.43 -41.55 -0.76
N LEU A 177 -14.68 -42.25 0.34
CA LEU A 177 -14.77 -41.65 1.68
C LEU A 177 -13.49 -40.91 2.05
N LYS A 178 -12.33 -41.55 1.89
CA LYS A 178 -11.03 -40.92 2.16
C LYS A 178 -10.79 -39.67 1.31
N SER A 179 -11.23 -39.68 0.05
CA SER A 179 -11.11 -38.53 -0.85
C SER A 179 -12.02 -37.36 -0.45
N VAL A 180 -13.27 -37.64 -0.08
CA VAL A 180 -14.25 -36.62 0.34
C VAL A 180 -13.85 -35.99 1.69
N ASP A 181 -13.38 -36.80 2.65
CA ASP A 181 -12.88 -36.28 3.93
C ASP A 181 -11.65 -35.39 3.69
N ARG A 182 -10.72 -35.80 2.82
CA ARG A 182 -9.56 -34.96 2.43
C ARG A 182 -9.99 -33.63 1.80
N MET A 183 -10.96 -33.65 0.88
CA MET A 183 -11.46 -32.41 0.26
C MET A 183 -12.10 -31.48 1.29
N SER A 184 -12.86 -32.04 2.24
CA SER A 184 -13.49 -31.28 3.33
C SER A 184 -12.43 -30.57 4.19
N ASN A 185 -11.37 -31.28 4.58
CA ASN A 185 -10.28 -30.70 5.36
C ASN A 185 -9.56 -29.57 4.62
N VAL A 186 -9.32 -29.72 3.32
CA VAL A 186 -8.73 -28.63 2.50
C VAL A 186 -9.63 -27.41 2.47
N VAL A 187 -10.95 -27.59 2.26
CA VAL A 187 -11.92 -26.50 2.24
C VAL A 187 -12.00 -25.79 3.60
N ASP A 188 -11.98 -26.54 4.70
CA ASP A 188 -12.00 -25.99 6.05
C ASP A 188 -10.71 -25.20 6.36
N ASN A 189 -9.54 -25.70 5.95
CA ASN A 189 -8.27 -24.99 6.11
C ASN A 189 -8.23 -23.67 5.32
N VAL A 190 -8.77 -23.67 4.09
CA VAL A 190 -8.88 -22.46 3.26
C VAL A 190 -9.82 -21.43 3.92
N MET A 191 -10.93 -21.88 4.51
CA MET A 191 -11.85 -21.02 5.26
C MET A 191 -11.22 -20.39 6.49
N ASP A 192 -10.47 -21.18 7.26
CA ASP A 192 -9.78 -20.69 8.45
C ASP A 192 -8.73 -19.65 8.09
N PHE A 193 -7.98 -19.89 7.01
CA PHE A 193 -7.00 -18.93 6.51
C PHE A 193 -7.66 -17.61 6.08
N ALA A 194 -8.75 -17.67 5.29
CA ALA A 194 -9.49 -16.49 4.86
C ALA A 194 -10.08 -15.70 6.03
N ARG A 195 -10.67 -16.38 7.03
CA ARG A 195 -11.21 -15.74 8.24
C ARG A 195 -10.13 -15.11 9.11
N GLY A 196 -9.00 -15.79 9.26
CA GLY A 196 -7.86 -15.26 10.02
C GLY A 196 -7.37 -13.94 9.46
N ARG A 197 -7.34 -13.83 8.12
CA ARG A 197 -6.86 -12.64 7.41
C ARG A 197 -7.87 -11.48 7.42
N LEU A 198 -9.16 -11.79 7.43
CA LEU A 198 -10.26 -10.83 7.66
C LEU A 198 -10.43 -10.41 9.14
N GLY A 199 -9.51 -10.81 10.03
CA GLY A 199 -9.55 -10.44 11.45
C GLY A 199 -10.52 -11.25 12.32
N GLY A 200 -11.22 -12.23 11.75
CA GLY A 200 -12.10 -13.14 12.50
C GLY A 200 -11.36 -14.24 13.28
N GLY A 201 -10.05 -14.39 13.02
CA GLY A 201 -9.21 -15.40 13.65
C GLY A 201 -9.61 -16.83 13.32
N ILE A 202 -9.01 -17.77 14.04
CA ILE A 202 -9.33 -19.18 13.96
C ILE A 202 -10.41 -19.48 15.02
N THR A 203 -11.59 -19.92 14.59
CA THR A 203 -12.64 -20.34 15.53
C THR A 203 -12.27 -21.68 16.15
N LEU A 204 -12.14 -21.70 17.47
CA LEU A 204 -11.88 -22.91 18.24
C LEU A 204 -13.18 -23.54 18.73
N ARG A 205 -13.35 -24.85 18.51
CA ARG A 205 -14.42 -25.65 19.09
C ARG A 205 -13.90 -26.41 20.31
N LEU A 206 -13.80 -25.70 21.42
CA LEU A 206 -13.30 -26.27 22.67
C LEU A 206 -14.30 -27.24 23.28
N THR A 207 -13.87 -28.48 23.50
CA THR A 207 -14.64 -29.51 24.23
C THR A 207 -13.79 -30.09 25.35
N ASP A 208 -14.42 -30.39 26.49
CA ASP A 208 -13.78 -31.15 27.57
C ASP A 208 -13.93 -32.64 27.28
N ALA A 209 -12.87 -33.27 26.78
CA ALA A 209 -12.84 -34.70 26.51
C ALA A 209 -11.45 -35.32 26.77
N PRO A 210 -11.35 -36.64 26.93
CA PRO A 210 -10.05 -37.33 27.02
C PRO A 210 -9.23 -37.05 25.76
N LEU A 211 -7.96 -36.69 25.92
CA LEU A 211 -7.06 -36.37 24.80
C LEU A 211 -6.51 -37.62 24.10
N GLN A 212 -6.39 -38.73 24.83
CA GLN A 212 -5.79 -39.97 24.35
C GLN A 212 -6.40 -40.50 23.03
N PRO A 213 -7.74 -40.56 22.84
CA PRO A 213 -8.33 -41.02 21.57
C PRO A 213 -7.91 -40.17 20.36
N THR A 214 -7.73 -38.86 20.54
CA THR A 214 -7.27 -37.95 19.49
C THR A 214 -5.82 -38.24 19.12
N LEU A 215 -4.96 -38.45 20.12
CA LEU A 215 -3.55 -38.78 19.88
C LEU A 215 -3.39 -40.17 19.25
N GLU A 216 -4.20 -41.14 19.66
CA GLU A 216 -4.21 -42.48 19.07
C GLU A 216 -4.57 -42.43 17.58
N GLN A 217 -5.54 -41.60 17.18
CA GLN A 217 -5.89 -41.39 15.78
C GLN A 217 -4.69 -40.88 14.97
N VAL A 218 -3.99 -39.84 15.46
CA VAL A 218 -2.81 -39.27 14.79
C VAL A 218 -1.70 -40.33 14.64
N VAL A 219 -1.43 -41.07 15.72
CA VAL A 219 -0.40 -42.13 15.69
C VAL A 219 -0.77 -43.22 14.68
N GLU A 220 -2.04 -43.59 14.59
CA GLU A 220 -2.49 -44.60 13.64
C GLU A 220 -2.41 -44.12 12.18
N GLU A 221 -2.71 -42.84 11.92
CA GLU A 221 -2.46 -42.25 10.60
C GLU A 221 -0.97 -42.29 10.23
N MET A 222 -0.08 -41.91 11.14
CA MET A 222 1.37 -41.96 10.93
C MET A 222 1.87 -43.40 10.66
N ARG A 223 1.35 -44.39 11.39
CA ARG A 223 1.64 -45.82 11.15
C ARG A 223 1.18 -46.28 9.77
N SER A 224 0.03 -45.80 9.31
CA SER A 224 -0.51 -46.15 7.99
C SER A 224 0.33 -45.60 6.83
N VAL A 225 1.03 -44.48 7.04
CA VAL A 225 1.91 -43.84 6.05
C VAL A 225 3.30 -44.49 6.04
N TRP A 226 3.80 -44.93 7.20
CA TRP A 226 5.15 -45.48 7.35
C TRP A 226 5.14 -46.94 7.81
N THR A 227 4.71 -47.83 6.92
CA THR A 227 4.62 -49.28 7.18
C THR A 227 5.96 -49.95 7.50
N ASP A 228 7.07 -49.37 7.05
CA ASP A 228 8.42 -49.94 7.23
C ASP A 228 9.07 -49.49 8.56
N ARG A 229 8.37 -48.71 9.39
CA ARG A 229 8.88 -48.17 10.65
C ARG A 229 8.00 -48.58 11.82
N ARG A 230 8.63 -48.98 12.92
CA ARG A 230 7.92 -49.23 14.19
C ARG A 230 7.70 -47.91 14.92
N ILE A 231 6.43 -47.54 15.11
CA ILE A 231 6.03 -46.33 15.84
C ILE A 231 5.35 -46.77 17.15
N GLU A 232 6.05 -46.58 18.26
CA GLU A 232 5.55 -46.84 19.62
C GLU A 232 5.05 -45.53 20.23
N ALA A 233 3.90 -45.60 20.90
CA ALA A 233 3.31 -44.46 21.60
C ALA A 233 2.80 -44.93 22.96
N GLU A 234 3.10 -44.16 24.00
CA GLU A 234 2.66 -44.37 25.37
C GLU A 234 2.05 -43.06 25.86
N PHE A 235 0.88 -43.13 26.49
CA PHE A 235 0.13 -41.96 26.94
C PHE A 235 -0.15 -42.08 28.44
N ASP A 236 0.23 -41.07 29.21
CA ASP A 236 -0.12 -40.93 30.63
C ASP A 236 -0.92 -39.63 30.83
N ILE A 237 -2.22 -39.69 30.49
CA ILE A 237 -3.13 -38.53 30.52
C ILE A 237 -4.36 -38.87 31.33
N ALA A 238 -4.31 -38.57 32.63
CA ALA A 238 -5.35 -38.95 33.58
C ALA A 238 -6.61 -38.06 33.59
N HIS A 239 -6.60 -36.91 32.88
CA HIS A 239 -7.67 -35.91 32.94
C HIS A 239 -8.15 -35.48 31.55
N THR A 240 -9.39 -35.00 31.47
CA THR A 240 -9.92 -34.35 30.28
C THR A 240 -9.24 -33.01 30.06
N VAL A 241 -9.03 -32.63 28.81
CA VAL A 241 -8.41 -31.35 28.45
C VAL A 241 -9.40 -30.56 27.61
N ARG A 242 -9.53 -29.26 27.88
CA ARG A 242 -10.39 -28.36 27.12
C ARG A 242 -9.68 -27.88 25.86
N VAL A 243 -9.82 -28.62 24.77
CA VAL A 243 -9.12 -28.34 23.49
C VAL A 243 -10.04 -28.48 22.28
N ASP A 244 -9.58 -27.99 21.14
CA ASP A 244 -10.18 -28.25 19.83
C ASP A 244 -9.59 -29.54 19.26
N HIS A 245 -10.20 -30.69 19.60
CA HIS A 245 -9.68 -32.02 19.21
C HIS A 245 -9.53 -32.19 17.68
N PRO A 246 -10.48 -31.76 16.82
CA PRO A 246 -10.30 -31.79 15.37
C PRO A 246 -9.09 -31.03 14.84
N ARG A 247 -8.61 -29.98 15.54
CA ARG A 247 -7.41 -29.22 15.14
C ARG A 247 -6.10 -29.82 15.67
N LEU A 248 -6.19 -30.66 16.69
CA LEU A 248 -5.04 -31.40 17.22
C LEU A 248 -4.78 -32.70 16.45
N ALA A 249 -5.80 -33.23 15.78
CA ALA A 249 -5.76 -34.43 14.94
C ALA A 249 -5.21 -34.16 13.53
#